data_AF-A0A1Y4FXI0-F1
#
_entry.id   AF-A0A1Y4FXI0-F1
#
_cell.length_a   1.000
_cell.length_b   1.000
_cell.length_c   1.000
_cell.angle_alpha   90.00
_cell.angle_beta   90.00
_cell.angle_gamma   90.00
#
_symmetry.space_group_name_H-M   'P 1'
#
loop_
_entity.id
_entity.type
_entity.pdbx_description
1 polymer ?
#
loop_
_entity_poly.entity_id
_entity_poly.type
_entity_poly.pdbx_seq_one_letter_code
_entity_poly.pdbx_strand_id
1 'polypeptide(L)'
;MELQWPLIAFTTLVAWSAGLFGAQALMALGGHAKRSQAAAWAASAALLAVGGVAVFFHLEHWERIFNGFGRLTSGITQELIVVVVLAAVAVAYLVAMRKSDDGASVPRWLCWVAVAACAALVAVMAHSYTMAARPAWDSALWILYALGNACVMGPCTMAVVMAVRGDDVAPAAPPALVGAALAALAAVAFAAFLQASGGSFAEVGFYFDPTHPTKAMADAGA
;
A
#
# COMPACT_ATOMS: atom_id res chain seq x y z
N MET A 1 -3.85 7.66 23.01
CA MET A 1 -3.95 8.03 21.58
C MET A 1 -5.27 7.48 21.09
N GLU A 2 -6.18 8.32 20.58
CA GLU A 2 -7.41 7.84 19.95
C GLU A 2 -7.07 7.12 18.63
N LEU A 3 -7.86 6.10 18.29
CA LEU A 3 -7.66 5.36 17.05
C LEU A 3 -8.10 6.23 15.86
N GLN A 4 -7.19 6.49 14.92
CA GLN A 4 -7.52 7.24 13.71
C GLN A 4 -8.15 6.32 12.67
N TRP A 5 -9.40 5.94 12.91
CA TRP A 5 -10.18 5.06 12.04
C TRP A 5 -10.17 5.44 10.56
N PRO A 6 -10.29 6.73 10.17
CA PRO A 6 -10.26 7.08 8.75
C PRO A 6 -8.91 6.78 8.09
N LEU A 7 -7.81 6.93 8.82
CA LEU A 7 -6.45 6.63 8.34
C LEU A 7 -6.21 5.11 8.23
N ILE A 8 -6.72 4.34 9.19
CA ILE A 8 -6.69 2.87 9.14
C ILE A 8 -7.51 2.36 7.94
N ALA A 9 -8.69 2.93 7.71
CA ALA A 9 -9.51 2.59 6.55
C ALA A 9 -8.80 2.94 5.25
N PHE A 10 -8.23 4.14 5.16
CA PHE A 10 -7.43 4.57 4.00
C PHE A 10 -6.31 3.60 3.66
N THR A 11 -5.42 3.31 4.62
CA THR A 11 -4.27 2.42 4.40
C THR A 11 -4.68 1.02 3.97
N THR A 12 -5.72 0.47 4.61
CA THR A 12 -6.26 -0.85 4.30
C THR A 12 -6.83 -0.88 2.88
N LEU A 13 -7.64 0.11 2.51
CA LEU A 13 -8.30 0.18 1.21
C LEU A 13 -7.32 0.44 0.06
N VAL A 14 -6.29 1.27 0.27
CA VAL A 14 -5.23 1.50 -0.72
C VAL A 14 -4.42 0.22 -0.94
N ALA A 15 -4.00 -0.46 0.13
CA ALA A 15 -3.29 -1.74 0.03
C ALA A 15 -4.14 -2.81 -0.65
N TRP A 16 -5.44 -2.88 -0.34
CA TRP A 16 -6.37 -3.80 -0.98
C TRP A 16 -6.56 -3.49 -2.46
N SER A 17 -6.80 -2.22 -2.82
CA SER A 17 -6.91 -1.78 -4.20
C SER A 17 -5.68 -2.16 -5.02
N ALA A 18 -4.49 -1.80 -4.53
CA ALA A 18 -3.22 -2.10 -5.20
C ALA A 18 -2.99 -3.61 -5.30
N GLY A 19 -3.30 -4.36 -4.25
CA GLY A 19 -3.24 -5.82 -4.25
C GLY A 19 -4.14 -6.44 -5.32
N LEU A 20 -5.40 -6.00 -5.42
CA LEU A 20 -6.36 -6.53 -6.38
C LEU A 20 -5.95 -6.19 -7.82
N PHE A 21 -5.55 -4.94 -8.07
CA PHE A 21 -5.11 -4.52 -9.40
C PHE A 21 -3.82 -5.23 -9.82
N GLY A 22 -2.87 -5.42 -8.90
CA GLY A 22 -1.66 -6.22 -9.13
C GLY A 22 -1.99 -7.69 -9.43
N ALA A 23 -2.88 -8.32 -8.65
CA ALA A 23 -3.32 -9.70 -8.88
C ALA A 23 -4.04 -9.85 -10.24
N GLN A 24 -4.89 -8.88 -10.59
CA GLN A 24 -5.53 -8.82 -11.90
C GLN A 24 -4.51 -8.80 -13.04
N ALA A 25 -3.47 -7.97 -12.92
CA ALA A 25 -2.40 -7.88 -13.91
C ALA A 25 -1.59 -9.18 -14.02
N LEU A 26 -1.35 -9.88 -12.91
CA LEU A 26 -0.73 -11.21 -12.90
C LEU A 26 -1.61 -12.26 -13.61
N MET A 27 -2.92 -12.22 -13.41
CA MET A 27 -3.84 -13.12 -14.12
C MET A 27 -3.83 -12.83 -15.64
N ALA A 28 -3.81 -11.55 -16.02
CA ALA A 28 -3.73 -11.15 -17.42
C ALA A 28 -2.40 -11.59 -18.07
N LEU A 29 -1.28 -11.56 -17.34
CA LEU A 29 0.02 -12.07 -17.81
C LEU A 29 -0.01 -13.57 -18.16
N GLY A 30 -0.79 -14.35 -17.42
CA GLY A 30 -1.03 -15.77 -17.70
C GLY A 30 -2.12 -16.04 -18.74
N GLY A 31 -2.79 -15.00 -19.26
CA GLY A 31 -3.93 -15.17 -20.17
C GLY A 31 -5.19 -15.71 -19.49
N HIS A 32 -5.29 -15.58 -18.16
CA HIS A 32 -6.39 -16.07 -17.34
C HIS A 32 -7.38 -14.97 -16.96
N ALA A 33 -8.49 -15.37 -16.33
CA ALA A 33 -9.46 -14.47 -15.70
C ALA A 33 -10.11 -13.44 -16.64
N LYS A 34 -10.34 -13.81 -17.91
CA LYS A 34 -10.79 -12.86 -18.95
C LYS A 34 -12.13 -12.20 -18.60
N ARG A 35 -13.08 -12.96 -18.03
CA ARG A 35 -14.41 -12.42 -17.63
C ARG A 35 -14.32 -11.53 -16.40
N SER A 36 -13.27 -11.71 -15.60
CA SER A 36 -13.03 -11.00 -14.35
C SER A 36 -12.29 -9.68 -14.50
N GLN A 37 -11.53 -9.48 -15.58
CA GLN A 37 -10.65 -8.30 -15.75
C GLN A 37 -11.39 -6.97 -15.55
N ALA A 38 -12.53 -6.77 -16.21
CA ALA A 38 -13.29 -5.52 -16.06
C ALA A 38 -13.88 -5.32 -14.66
N ALA A 39 -14.31 -6.39 -14.01
CA ALA A 39 -14.87 -6.35 -12.66
C ALA A 39 -13.79 -6.08 -11.60
N ALA A 40 -12.64 -6.74 -11.73
CA ALA A 40 -11.48 -6.52 -10.86
C ALA A 40 -10.94 -5.10 -10.99
N TRP A 41 -10.93 -4.54 -12.21
CA TRP A 41 -10.51 -3.16 -12.44
C TRP A 41 -11.45 -2.17 -11.75
N ALA A 42 -12.76 -2.36 -11.94
CA ALA A 42 -13.78 -1.51 -11.33
C ALA A 42 -13.77 -1.59 -9.80
N ALA A 43 -13.60 -2.80 -9.24
CA ALA A 43 -13.49 -3.01 -7.81
C ALA A 43 -12.22 -2.34 -7.24
N SER A 44 -11.07 -2.46 -7.92
CA SER A 44 -9.84 -1.78 -7.53
C SER A 44 -10.01 -0.26 -7.53
N ALA A 45 -10.58 0.29 -8.62
CA ALA A 45 -10.87 1.72 -8.71
C ALA A 45 -11.82 2.20 -7.61
N ALA A 46 -12.86 1.42 -7.28
CA ALA A 46 -13.78 1.73 -6.19
C ALA A 46 -13.09 1.72 -4.83
N LEU A 47 -12.27 0.69 -4.54
CA LEU A 47 -11.47 0.62 -3.30
C LEU A 47 -10.54 1.84 -3.16
N LEU A 48 -9.84 2.21 -4.23
CA LEU A 48 -8.97 3.39 -4.24
C LEU A 48 -9.75 4.68 -4.00
N ALA A 49 -10.90 4.84 -4.65
CA ALA A 49 -11.75 6.02 -4.50
C ALA A 49 -12.32 6.15 -3.09
N VAL A 50 -12.83 5.04 -2.52
CA VAL A 50 -13.34 5.03 -1.13
C VAL A 50 -12.21 5.29 -0.14
N GLY A 51 -11.01 4.72 -0.36
CA GLY A 51 -9.83 5.06 0.41
C GLY A 51 -9.50 6.56 0.33
N GLY A 52 -9.44 7.11 -0.88
CA GLY A 52 -9.22 8.54 -1.10
C GLY A 52 -10.26 9.43 -0.41
N VAL A 53 -11.51 8.99 -0.30
CA VAL A 53 -12.54 9.68 0.49
C VAL A 53 -12.28 9.55 2.00
N ALA A 54 -11.89 8.36 2.47
CA ALA A 54 -11.61 8.10 3.88
C ALA A 54 -10.51 9.02 4.44
N VAL A 55 -9.46 9.31 3.65
CA VAL A 55 -8.36 10.16 4.12
C VAL A 55 -8.81 11.60 4.44
N PHE A 56 -9.85 12.12 3.78
CA PHE A 56 -10.36 13.47 4.09
C PHE A 56 -10.93 13.57 5.50
N PHE A 57 -11.52 12.49 6.03
CA PHE A 57 -12.04 12.46 7.40
C PHE A 57 -10.94 12.36 8.46
N HIS A 58 -9.69 12.16 8.05
CA HIS A 58 -8.52 12.27 8.92
C HIS A 58 -7.96 13.69 8.96
N LEU A 59 -8.21 14.51 7.93
CA LEU A 59 -7.67 15.87 7.84
C LEU A 59 -8.49 16.84 8.70
N GLU A 60 -7.88 17.44 9.72
CA GLU A 60 -8.53 18.50 10.53
C GLU A 60 -8.84 19.76 9.71
N HIS A 61 -8.02 20.05 8.70
CA HIS A 61 -8.13 21.22 7.80
C HIS A 61 -8.00 20.79 6.33
N TRP A 62 -9.06 20.21 5.77
CA TRP A 62 -9.07 19.75 4.37
C TRP A 62 -8.86 20.88 3.36
N GLU A 63 -9.21 22.12 3.72
CA GLU A 63 -8.99 23.33 2.91
C GLU A 63 -7.50 23.64 2.69
N ARG A 64 -6.62 23.02 3.49
CA ARG A 64 -5.17 23.17 3.43
C ARG A 64 -4.45 21.97 2.81
N ILE A 65 -5.17 21.03 2.18
CA ILE A 65 -4.60 19.79 1.65
C ILE A 65 -3.40 20.02 0.72
N PHE A 66 -3.44 21.09 -0.10
CA PHE A 66 -2.36 21.43 -1.02
C PHE A 66 -1.06 21.85 -0.30
N ASN A 67 -1.14 22.31 0.96
CA ASN A 67 0.05 22.62 1.76
C ASN A 67 0.86 21.35 2.07
N GLY A 68 0.21 20.17 2.06
CA GLY A 68 0.88 18.88 2.21
C GLY A 68 1.85 18.56 1.07
N PHE A 69 1.71 19.23 -0.08
CA PHE A 69 2.50 18.99 -1.29
C PHE A 69 3.70 19.94 -1.45
N GLY A 70 3.99 20.78 -0.46
CA GLY A 70 5.02 21.83 -0.55
C GLY A 70 6.48 21.35 -0.60
N ARG A 71 6.76 20.05 -0.40
CA ARG A 71 8.11 19.46 -0.47
C ARG A 71 8.08 18.09 -1.14
N LEU A 72 8.93 17.87 -2.14
CA LEU A 72 9.05 16.59 -2.86
C LEU A 72 9.54 15.43 -1.97
N THR A 73 10.25 15.74 -0.89
CA THR A 73 10.73 14.75 0.09
C THR A 73 9.70 14.38 1.16
N SER A 74 8.54 15.07 1.20
CA SER A 74 7.45 14.72 2.10
C SER A 74 6.80 13.41 1.66
N GLY A 75 6.59 12.49 2.60
CA GLY A 75 5.90 11.21 2.33
C GLY A 75 4.52 11.40 1.70
N ILE A 76 3.75 12.41 2.14
CA ILE A 76 2.42 12.72 1.59
C ILE A 76 2.53 13.18 0.11
N THR A 77 3.54 13.97 -0.24
CA THR A 77 3.76 14.39 -1.63
C THR A 77 4.15 13.21 -2.51
N GLN A 78 5.06 12.36 -2.01
CA GLN A 78 5.50 11.16 -2.72
C GLN A 78 4.32 10.22 -2.96
N GLU A 79 3.48 10.02 -1.94
CA GLU A 79 2.26 9.22 -2.02
C GLU A 79 1.31 9.76 -3.08
N LEU A 80 1.03 11.07 -3.10
CA LEU A 80 0.20 11.68 -4.14
C LEU A 80 0.77 11.42 -5.54
N ILE A 81 2.08 11.62 -5.74
CA ILE A 81 2.75 11.40 -7.02
C ILE A 81 2.52 9.95 -7.48
N VAL A 82 2.71 8.98 -6.58
CA VAL A 82 2.56 7.56 -6.93
C VAL A 82 1.09 7.19 -7.18
N VAL A 83 0.13 7.77 -6.46
CA VAL A 83 -1.31 7.62 -6.74
C VAL A 83 -1.65 8.12 -8.14
N VAL A 84 -1.14 9.29 -8.54
CA VAL A 84 -1.36 9.85 -9.89
C VAL A 84 -0.73 8.96 -10.96
N VAL A 85 0.49 8.46 -10.73
CA VAL A 85 1.15 7.51 -11.64
C VAL A 85 0.32 6.22 -11.76
N LEU A 86 -0.15 5.65 -10.64
CA LEU A 86 -1.01 4.47 -10.66
C LEU A 86 -2.30 4.73 -11.42
N ALA A 87 -2.94 5.88 -11.22
CA ALA A 87 -4.16 6.26 -11.94
C ALA A 87 -3.92 6.31 -13.45
N ALA A 88 -2.81 6.90 -13.91
CA ALA A 88 -2.43 6.91 -15.32
C ALA A 88 -2.20 5.48 -15.86
N VAL A 89 -1.51 4.63 -15.10
CA VAL A 89 -1.31 3.22 -15.46
C VAL A 89 -2.63 2.45 -15.50
N ALA A 90 -3.53 2.67 -14.55
CA ALA A 90 -4.84 2.03 -14.49
C ALA A 90 -5.73 2.43 -15.68
N VAL A 91 -5.69 3.69 -16.10
CA VAL A 91 -6.38 4.16 -17.31
C VAL A 91 -5.75 3.55 -18.56
N ALA A 92 -4.42 3.55 -18.68
CA ALA A 92 -3.74 2.92 -19.81
C ALA A 92 -4.06 1.42 -19.89
N TYR A 93 -4.10 0.73 -18.75
CA TYR A 93 -4.49 -0.66 -18.63
C TYR A 93 -5.92 -0.88 -19.11
N LEU A 94 -6.88 -0.07 -18.64
CA LEU A 94 -8.28 -0.13 -19.06
C LEU A 94 -8.42 0.09 -20.57
N VAL A 95 -7.74 1.09 -21.13
CA VAL A 95 -7.77 1.38 -22.56
C VAL A 95 -7.19 0.22 -23.37
N ALA A 96 -6.04 -0.32 -22.98
CA ALA A 96 -5.43 -1.48 -23.64
C ALA A 96 -6.36 -2.70 -23.60
N MET A 97 -6.93 -2.99 -22.43
CA MET A 97 -7.88 -4.07 -22.21
C MET A 97 -9.11 -3.92 -23.11
N ARG A 98 -9.71 -2.72 -23.17
CA ARG A 98 -10.91 -2.45 -23.98
C ARG A 98 -10.67 -2.44 -25.49
N LYS A 99 -9.43 -2.18 -25.92
CA LYS A 99 -9.03 -2.23 -27.34
C LYS A 99 -8.67 -3.63 -27.83
N SER A 100 -8.46 -4.59 -26.92
CA SER A 100 -8.17 -5.97 -27.31
C SER A 100 -9.39 -6.65 -27.90
N ASP A 101 -9.17 -7.61 -28.81
CA ASP A 101 -10.25 -8.32 -29.50
C ASP A 101 -11.16 -9.10 -28.54
N ASP A 102 -10.61 -9.58 -27.42
CA ASP A 102 -11.35 -10.29 -26.38
C ASP A 102 -11.81 -9.38 -25.22
N GLY A 103 -11.54 -8.08 -25.31
CA GLY A 103 -11.91 -7.08 -24.30
C GLY A 103 -11.28 -7.27 -22.92
N ALA A 104 -10.25 -8.12 -22.82
CA ALA A 104 -9.65 -8.55 -21.54
C ALA A 104 -8.12 -8.62 -21.59
N SER A 105 -7.51 -8.76 -22.76
CA SER A 105 -6.07 -8.90 -22.92
C SER A 105 -5.34 -7.56 -22.80
N VAL A 106 -4.19 -7.58 -22.12
CA VAL A 106 -3.34 -6.40 -21.92
C VAL A 106 -1.90 -6.74 -22.29
N PRO A 107 -1.13 -5.82 -22.91
CA PRO A 107 0.27 -6.05 -23.23
C PRO A 107 1.09 -6.42 -21.98
N ARG A 108 1.94 -7.45 -22.09
CA ARG A 108 2.69 -7.99 -20.94
C ARG A 108 3.55 -6.94 -20.23
N TRP A 109 4.15 -6.01 -20.97
CA TRP A 109 4.94 -4.91 -20.38
C TRP A 109 4.08 -4.02 -19.48
N LEU A 110 2.83 -3.74 -19.86
CA LEU A 110 1.92 -2.90 -19.11
C LEU A 110 1.43 -3.61 -17.85
N CYS A 111 1.25 -4.94 -17.89
CA CYS A 111 0.96 -5.72 -16.69
C CYS A 111 2.11 -5.63 -15.67
N TRP A 112 3.37 -5.74 -16.11
CA TRP A 112 4.52 -5.59 -15.20
C TRP A 112 4.64 -4.17 -14.65
N VAL A 113 4.38 -3.15 -15.47
CA VAL A 113 4.30 -1.75 -15.01
C VAL A 113 3.20 -1.58 -13.96
N ALA A 114 2.03 -2.19 -14.16
CA ALA A 114 0.93 -2.16 -13.19
C ALA A 114 1.31 -2.82 -11.86
N VAL A 115 1.93 -4.00 -11.89
CA VAL A 115 2.41 -4.70 -10.68
C VAL A 115 3.46 -3.84 -9.94
N ALA A 116 4.42 -3.26 -10.66
CA ALA A 116 5.45 -2.40 -10.07
C ALA A 116 4.85 -1.12 -9.45
N ALA A 117 3.90 -0.48 -10.14
CA ALA A 117 3.20 0.70 -9.63
C ALA A 117 2.37 0.38 -8.38
N CYS A 118 1.73 -0.78 -8.31
CA CYS A 118 1.00 -1.24 -7.13
C CYS A 118 1.94 -1.43 -5.93
N ALA A 119 3.07 -2.13 -6.13
CA ALA A 119 4.06 -2.32 -5.09
C ALA A 119 4.65 -0.98 -4.60
N ALA A 120 4.97 -0.08 -5.53
CA ALA A 120 5.46 1.27 -5.21
C ALA A 120 4.43 2.07 -4.41
N LEU A 121 3.15 2.04 -4.78
CA LEU A 121 2.09 2.73 -4.05
C LEU A 121 2.03 2.27 -2.61
N VAL A 122 1.97 0.97 -2.37
CA VAL A 122 1.86 0.42 -1.02
C VAL A 122 3.12 0.72 -0.20
N ALA A 123 4.30 0.62 -0.81
CA ALA A 123 5.56 0.92 -0.14
C ALA A 123 5.68 2.40 0.26
N VAL A 124 5.34 3.32 -0.66
CA VAL A 124 5.41 4.77 -0.41
C VAL A 124 4.32 5.23 0.56
N MET A 125 3.10 4.69 0.44
CA MET A 125 2.04 4.90 1.43
C MET A 125 2.50 4.43 2.80
N ALA A 126 3.10 3.24 2.94
CA ALA A 126 3.60 2.78 4.24
C ALA A 126 4.77 3.65 4.75
N HIS A 127 5.66 4.09 3.85
CA HIS A 127 6.76 4.98 4.19
C HIS A 127 6.28 6.33 4.74
N SER A 128 5.09 6.82 4.37
CA SER A 128 4.58 8.09 4.92
C SER A 128 4.32 8.06 6.43
N TYR A 129 4.29 6.86 7.04
CA TYR A 129 4.15 6.65 8.49
C TYR A 129 5.49 6.52 9.24
N THR A 130 6.62 6.41 8.54
CA THR A 130 7.93 6.23 9.19
C THR A 130 8.41 7.57 9.73
N MET A 131 8.51 7.67 11.05
CA MET A 131 8.95 8.87 11.74
C MET A 131 9.65 8.50 13.05
N ALA A 132 10.79 9.12 13.34
CA ALA A 132 11.60 8.81 14.52
C ALA A 132 10.82 8.90 15.85
N ALA A 133 9.82 9.78 15.92
CA ALA A 133 8.94 9.93 17.09
C ALA A 133 7.97 8.74 17.30
N ARG A 134 7.90 7.80 16.36
CA ARG A 134 7.14 6.54 16.42
C ARG A 134 8.06 5.36 16.08
N PRO A 135 8.97 4.95 16.98
CA PRO A 135 9.96 3.90 16.70
C PRO A 135 9.36 2.57 16.22
N ALA A 136 8.19 2.23 16.74
CA ALA A 136 7.42 1.06 16.31
C ALA A 136 7.06 1.07 14.82
N TRP A 137 6.87 2.24 14.21
CA TRP A 137 6.49 2.41 12.80
C TRP A 137 7.66 2.82 11.92
N ASP A 138 8.73 3.36 12.52
CA ASP A 138 9.97 3.74 11.84
C ASP A 138 10.84 2.52 11.53
N SER A 139 10.31 1.59 10.72
CA SER A 139 10.99 0.35 10.37
C SER A 139 10.63 -0.13 8.97
N ALA A 140 11.57 -0.84 8.33
CA ALA A 140 11.29 -1.54 7.08
C ALA A 140 10.24 -2.66 7.27
N LEU A 141 10.12 -3.22 8.48
CA LEU A 141 9.16 -4.27 8.79
C LEU A 141 7.71 -3.78 8.69
N TRP A 142 7.44 -2.51 9.02
CA TRP A 142 6.14 -1.87 8.78
C TRP A 142 5.80 -1.83 7.29
N ILE A 143 6.76 -1.45 6.44
CA ILE A 143 6.57 -1.39 4.98
C ILE A 143 6.31 -2.79 4.41
N LEU A 144 7.09 -3.78 4.86
CA LEU A 144 6.89 -5.19 4.46
C LEU A 144 5.53 -5.73 4.92
N TYR A 145 5.07 -5.35 6.11
CA TYR A 145 3.74 -5.70 6.60
C TYR A 145 2.63 -5.13 5.71
N ALA A 146 2.72 -3.86 5.33
CA ALA A 146 1.75 -3.24 4.42
C ALA A 146 1.75 -3.91 3.03
N LEU A 147 2.93 -4.24 2.49
CA LEU A 147 3.06 -5.01 1.24
C LEU A 147 2.46 -6.41 1.38
N GLY A 148 2.72 -7.09 2.50
CA GLY A 148 2.12 -8.39 2.82
C GLY A 148 0.60 -8.34 2.79
N ASN A 149 -0.01 -7.32 3.40
CA ASN A 149 -1.46 -7.12 3.39
C ASN A 149 -2.02 -7.01 1.96
N ALA A 150 -1.35 -6.26 1.07
CA ALA A 150 -1.73 -6.19 -0.34
C ALA A 150 -1.59 -7.56 -1.04
N CYS A 151 -0.51 -8.29 -0.76
CA CYS A 151 -0.24 -9.61 -1.31
C CYS A 151 -1.25 -10.68 -0.89
N VAL A 152 -1.92 -10.56 0.26
CA VAL A 152 -3.00 -11.49 0.63
C VAL A 152 -4.37 -11.02 0.16
N MET A 153 -4.74 -9.77 0.43
CA MET A 153 -6.09 -9.26 0.13
C MET A 153 -6.37 -9.26 -1.38
N GLY A 154 -5.37 -8.89 -2.17
CA GLY A 154 -5.49 -8.81 -3.62
C GLY A 154 -5.81 -10.13 -4.30
N PRO A 155 -4.91 -11.13 -4.26
CA PRO A 155 -5.12 -12.45 -4.85
C PRO A 155 -6.35 -13.18 -4.30
N CYS A 156 -6.64 -13.09 -3.00
CA CYS A 156 -7.86 -13.67 -2.42
C CYS A 156 -9.12 -13.03 -3.02
N THR A 157 -9.13 -11.70 -3.16
CA THR A 157 -10.26 -11.00 -3.80
C THR A 157 -10.36 -11.33 -5.28
N MET A 158 -9.23 -11.45 -5.98
CA MET A 158 -9.21 -11.84 -7.38
C MET A 158 -9.79 -13.24 -7.58
N ALA A 159 -9.45 -14.20 -6.71
CA ALA A 159 -10.01 -15.55 -6.73
C ALA A 159 -11.55 -15.52 -6.53
N VAL A 160 -12.05 -14.68 -5.63
CA VAL A 160 -13.49 -14.48 -5.43
C VAL A 160 -14.15 -13.89 -6.67
N VAL A 161 -13.56 -12.84 -7.27
CA VAL A 161 -14.08 -12.25 -8.52
C VAL A 161 -14.11 -13.28 -9.64
N MET A 162 -13.07 -14.10 -9.76
CA MET A 162 -13.00 -15.20 -10.74
C MET A 162 -14.09 -16.24 -10.54
N ALA A 163 -14.31 -16.68 -9.30
CA ALA A 163 -15.40 -17.60 -8.96
C ALA A 163 -16.78 -17.01 -9.34
N VAL A 164 -17.04 -15.76 -8.95
CA VAL A 164 -18.32 -15.08 -9.22
C VAL A 164 -18.55 -14.84 -10.71
N ARG A 165 -17.49 -14.58 -11.48
CA ARG A 165 -17.57 -14.34 -12.93
C ARG A 165 -17.48 -15.63 -13.76
N GLY A 166 -17.31 -16.78 -13.12
CA GLY A 166 -17.22 -18.08 -13.78
C GLY A 166 -15.95 -18.25 -14.62
N ASP A 167 -14.84 -17.65 -14.19
CA ASP A 167 -13.50 -17.98 -14.68
C ASP A 167 -12.92 -19.17 -13.87
N ASP A 168 -11.98 -19.90 -14.44
CA ASP A 168 -11.21 -20.91 -13.69
C ASP A 168 -10.37 -20.25 -12.61
N VAL A 169 -10.55 -20.66 -11.35
CA VAL A 169 -9.87 -20.12 -10.17
C VAL A 169 -8.51 -20.75 -9.91
N ALA A 170 -8.19 -21.89 -10.52
CA ALA A 170 -6.93 -22.61 -10.28
C ALA A 170 -5.67 -21.72 -10.50
N PRO A 171 -5.62 -20.84 -11.52
CA PRO A 171 -4.48 -19.93 -11.70
C PRO A 171 -4.28 -18.90 -10.58
N ALA A 172 -5.34 -18.57 -9.83
CA ALA A 172 -5.26 -17.64 -8.71
C ALA A 172 -4.75 -18.28 -7.41
N ALA A 173 -4.73 -19.62 -7.32
CA ALA A 173 -4.32 -20.33 -6.11
C ALA A 173 -2.83 -20.11 -5.76
N PRO A 174 -1.85 -20.22 -6.68
CA PRO A 174 -0.45 -19.94 -6.37
C PRO A 174 -0.18 -18.53 -5.84
N PRO A 175 -0.63 -17.43 -6.50
CA PRO A 175 -0.40 -16.09 -5.98
C PRO A 175 -1.13 -15.84 -4.66
N ALA A 176 -2.31 -16.45 -4.43
CA ALA A 176 -2.99 -16.37 -3.15
C ALA A 176 -2.24 -17.07 -2.02
N LEU A 177 -1.70 -18.27 -2.28
CA LEU A 177 -0.90 -19.01 -1.29
C LEU A 177 0.41 -18.30 -0.97
N VAL A 178 1.17 -17.90 -2.00
CA VAL A 178 2.43 -17.17 -1.83
C VAL A 178 2.17 -15.85 -1.11
N GLY A 179 1.13 -15.13 -1.53
CA GLY A 179 0.75 -13.86 -0.91
C GLY A 179 0.35 -13.99 0.56
N ALA A 180 -0.44 -15.01 0.91
CA ALA A 180 -0.81 -15.32 2.29
C ALA A 180 0.41 -15.71 3.14
N ALA A 181 1.34 -16.50 2.60
CA ALA A 181 2.57 -16.86 3.29
C ALA A 181 3.46 -15.64 3.57
N LEU A 182 3.65 -14.76 2.57
CA LEU A 182 4.39 -13.51 2.73
C LEU A 182 3.72 -12.58 3.74
N ALA A 183 2.40 -12.45 3.70
CA ALA A 183 1.63 -11.66 4.65
C ALA A 183 1.81 -12.18 6.08
N ALA A 184 1.71 -13.50 6.28
CA ALA A 184 1.89 -14.13 7.59
C ALA A 184 3.32 -13.91 8.12
N LEU A 185 4.33 -14.11 7.29
CA LEU A 185 5.74 -13.88 7.67
C LEU A 185 5.99 -12.41 8.04
N ALA A 186 5.51 -11.48 7.23
CA ALA A 186 5.65 -10.05 7.49
C ALA A 186 4.91 -9.62 8.77
N ALA A 187 3.69 -10.15 8.99
CA ALA A 187 2.92 -9.90 10.20
C ALA A 187 3.61 -10.44 11.45
N VAL A 188 4.13 -11.66 11.42
CA VAL A 188 4.87 -12.25 12.55
C VAL A 188 6.16 -11.47 12.83
N ALA A 189 6.92 -11.14 11.79
CA ALA A 189 8.16 -10.36 11.94
C ALA A 189 7.88 -8.96 12.51
N PHE A 190 6.85 -8.27 12.00
CA PHE A 190 6.47 -6.96 12.50
C PHE A 190 5.91 -7.02 13.92
N ALA A 191 5.10 -8.02 14.27
CA ALA A 191 4.61 -8.23 15.63
C ALA A 191 5.75 -8.50 16.62
N ALA A 192 6.73 -9.33 16.25
CA ALA A 192 7.92 -9.57 17.07
C ALA A 192 8.72 -8.29 17.28
N PHE A 193 8.90 -7.48 16.23
CA PHE A 193 9.53 -6.17 16.33
C PHE A 193 8.76 -5.22 17.25
N LEU A 194 7.44 -5.11 17.09
CA LEU A 194 6.58 -4.27 17.95
C LEU A 194 6.75 -4.63 19.44
N GLN A 195 6.81 -5.93 19.76
CA GLN A 195 7.03 -6.37 21.14
C GLN A 195 8.43 -6.00 21.65
N ALA A 196 9.46 -6.13 20.82
CA ALA A 196 10.83 -5.71 21.17
C ALA A 196 10.95 -4.19 21.33
N SER A 197 10.27 -3.40 20.49
CA SER A 197 10.28 -1.93 20.54
C SER A 197 9.50 -1.34 21.72
N GLY A 198 8.61 -2.11 22.35
CA GLY A 198 7.87 -1.68 23.54
C GLY A 198 8.77 -1.23 24.70
N GLY A 199 10.01 -1.74 24.77
CA GLY A 199 11.01 -1.34 25.76
C GLY A 199 11.70 0.02 25.48
N SER A 200 11.68 0.53 24.24
CA SER A 200 12.42 1.74 23.87
C SER A 200 11.69 3.04 24.19
N PHE A 201 10.40 2.99 24.54
CA PHE A 201 9.62 4.17 24.91
C PHE A 201 9.99 4.73 26.30
N ALA A 202 10.89 4.06 27.04
CA ALA A 202 11.28 4.41 28.41
C ALA A 202 12.56 5.26 28.52
N GLU A 203 13.37 5.37 27.46
CA GLU A 203 14.61 6.16 27.49
C GLU A 203 14.47 7.39 26.60
N VAL A 204 14.44 8.56 27.23
CA VAL A 204 14.75 9.81 26.52
C VAL A 204 16.24 9.74 26.22
N GLY A 205 16.59 9.20 25.05
CA GLY A 205 17.98 9.02 24.59
C GLY A 205 18.71 10.34 24.33
N PHE A 206 18.21 11.47 24.82
CA PHE A 206 18.83 12.77 24.69
C PHE A 206 18.81 13.52 26.03
N TYR A 207 19.95 14.09 26.43
CA TYR A 207 20.04 14.94 27.60
C TYR A 207 20.56 16.33 27.23
N PHE A 208 20.17 17.33 28.02
CA PHE A 208 20.73 18.67 27.92
C PHE A 208 22.05 18.71 28.71
N ASP A 209 23.18 18.89 28.02
CA ASP A 209 24.48 19.07 28.68
C ASP A 209 24.61 20.52 29.19
N PRO A 210 24.59 20.73 30.52
CA PRO A 210 24.66 22.07 31.10
C PRO A 210 26.01 22.75 30.88
N THR A 211 27.05 22.01 30.50
CA THR A 211 28.38 22.55 30.19
C THR A 211 28.50 23.07 28.74
N HIS A 212 27.56 22.71 27.87
CA HIS A 212 27.50 23.13 26.47
C HIS A 212 26.11 23.66 26.08
N PRO A 213 25.65 24.77 26.68
CA PRO A 213 24.26 25.25 26.58
C PRO A 213 23.83 25.74 25.19
N THR A 214 24.77 25.91 24.26
CA THR A 214 24.50 26.35 22.88
C THR A 214 24.47 25.20 21.87
N LYS A 215 24.68 23.96 22.30
CA LYS A 215 24.62 22.78 21.42
C LYS A 215 23.23 22.11 21.47
N ALA A 216 22.93 21.34 20.43
CA ALA A 216 21.77 20.47 20.42
C ALA A 216 21.88 19.43 21.56
N MET A 217 20.72 18.90 21.99
CA MET A 217 20.70 17.87 23.03
C MET A 217 21.59 16.68 22.63
N ALA A 218 22.40 16.22 23.59
CA ALA A 218 23.38 15.17 23.36
C ALA A 218 22.72 13.80 23.50
N ASP A 219 23.09 12.88 22.62
CA ASP A 219 22.65 11.49 22.70
C ASP A 219 23.20 10.85 23.99
N ALA A 220 22.34 10.22 24.78
CA ALA A 220 22.71 9.58 26.04
C ALA A 220 23.45 8.24 25.82
N GLY A 221 23.45 7.71 24.60
CA GLY A 221 24.09 6.44 24.23
C GLY A 221 25.35 6.58 23.37
N ALA A 222 25.84 7.80 23.11
CA ALA A 222 27.02 8.09 22.27
C ALA A 222 28.35 8.15 23.04
#